data_AF-A0A7J8PCZ4-F1
#
_entry.id   AF-A0A7J8PCZ4-F1
#
_cell.length_a   1.000
_cell.length_b   1.000
_cell.length_c   1.000
_cell.angle_alpha   90.00
_cell.angle_beta   90.00
_cell.angle_gamma   90.00
#
_symmetry.space_group_name_H-M   'P 1'
#
loop_
_entity.id
_entity.type
_entity.pdbx_description
1 polymer ?
#
loop_
_entity_poly.entity_id
_entity_poly.type
_entity_poly.pdbx_seq_one_letter_code
_entity_poly.pdbx_strand_id
1 'polypeptide(L)'
;MGLRGLERKWALGLQSRAHPREIMTEVLKALQELNVCWKKIGHYNMKCRWLPSIPGLNEGMLNNNHYFGDESTIVENDGVTKLPNVVKFEVQLYKTREEKYLLDLQRVQGPQFLFLDLCAAFLAQLRVL
;
A
#
# COMPACT_ATOMS: atom_id res chain seq x y z
N MET A 1 -32.41 10.88 27.22
CA MET A 1 -30.93 10.94 27.28
C MET A 1 -30.39 10.59 25.89
N GLY A 2 -29.87 11.56 25.14
CA GLY A 2 -29.39 11.33 23.77
C GLY A 2 -27.98 10.75 23.78
N LEU A 3 -27.81 9.57 23.16
CA LEU A 3 -26.49 9.04 22.82
C LEU A 3 -25.86 9.96 21.77
N ARG A 4 -25.06 10.94 22.19
CA ARG A 4 -24.10 11.58 21.29
C ARG A 4 -23.11 10.49 20.89
N GLY A 5 -23.34 9.87 19.73
CA GLY A 5 -22.32 9.04 19.11
C GLY A 5 -21.04 9.86 19.00
N LEU A 6 -19.93 9.33 19.50
CA LEU A 6 -18.60 9.90 19.27
C LEU A 6 -18.39 9.93 17.75
N GLU A 7 -18.55 11.10 17.13
CA GLU A 7 -18.25 11.28 15.71
C GLU A 7 -16.80 10.88 15.45
N ARG A 8 -16.62 9.85 14.63
CA ARG A 8 -15.29 9.42 14.21
C ARG A 8 -14.76 10.45 13.21
N LYS A 9 -13.74 11.18 13.61
CA LYS A 9 -12.99 12.05 12.72
C LYS A 9 -12.00 11.21 11.91
N TRP A 10 -12.06 11.32 10.60
CA TRP A 10 -11.10 10.71 9.69
C TRP A 10 -9.93 11.65 9.46
N ALA A 11 -8.73 11.09 9.32
CA ALA A 11 -7.52 11.80 8.94
C ALA A 11 -6.88 11.11 7.74
N LEU A 12 -6.15 11.87 6.93
CA LEU A 12 -5.28 11.31 5.89
C LEU A 12 -4.02 10.76 6.56
N GLY A 13 -3.56 9.59 6.12
CA GLY A 13 -2.29 8.98 6.51
C GLY A 13 -2.10 8.77 8.03
N LEU A 14 -0.84 8.66 8.44
CA LEU A 14 -0.43 8.47 9.83
C LEU A 14 0.46 9.60 10.30
N GLN A 15 0.15 10.15 11.47
CA GLN A 15 0.95 11.22 12.05
C GLN A 15 1.92 10.67 13.09
N SER A 16 3.17 11.10 13.04
CA SER A 16 4.19 10.76 14.04
C SER A 16 5.04 11.99 14.38
N ARG A 17 5.53 12.01 15.63
CA ARG A 17 6.51 13.00 16.11
C ARG A 17 7.94 12.48 16.11
N ALA A 18 8.15 11.21 15.74
CA ALA A 18 9.46 10.59 15.69
C ALA A 18 10.35 11.24 14.62
N HIS A 19 11.66 11.03 14.72
CA HIS A 19 12.60 11.58 13.75
C HIS A 19 12.37 10.92 12.37
N PRO A 20 12.47 11.64 11.22
CA PRO A 20 12.18 11.07 9.90
C PRO A 20 12.95 9.80 9.56
N ARG A 21 14.19 9.71 10.05
CA ARG A 21 15.02 8.52 9.90
C ARG A 21 14.41 7.31 10.59
N GLU A 22 13.88 7.47 11.80
CA GLU A 22 13.25 6.41 12.57
C GLU A 22 11.96 5.97 11.89
N ILE A 23 11.12 6.94 11.49
CA ILE A 23 9.88 6.67 10.75
C ILE A 23 10.17 5.85 9.49
N MET A 24 11.13 6.29 8.67
CA MET A 24 11.48 5.56 7.45
C MET A 24 12.08 4.18 7.72
N THR A 25 12.81 4.02 8.83
CA THR A 25 13.35 2.71 9.21
C THR A 25 12.23 1.71 9.44
N GLU A 26 11.17 2.13 10.12
CA GLU A 26 10.00 1.28 10.40
C GLU A 26 9.15 1.04 9.17
N VAL A 27 8.97 2.05 8.31
CA VAL A 27 8.35 1.88 7.00
C VAL A 27 9.08 0.79 6.20
N LEU A 28 10.42 0.87 6.12
CA LEU A 28 11.21 -0.10 5.34
C LEU A 28 11.13 -1.51 5.94
N LYS A 29 11.12 -1.65 7.27
CA LYS A 29 10.90 -2.94 7.93
C LYS A 29 9.52 -3.52 7.61
N ALA A 30 8.47 -2.72 7.71
CA ALA A 30 7.10 -3.16 7.40
C ALA A 30 6.95 -3.56 5.93
N LEU A 31 7.55 -2.81 5.00
CA LEU A 31 7.57 -3.18 3.59
C LEU A 31 8.30 -4.52 3.36
N GLN A 32 9.40 -4.75 4.06
CA GLN A 32 10.17 -6.00 4.01
C GLN A 32 9.36 -7.19 4.54
N GLU A 33 8.73 -7.05 5.72
CA GLU A 33 7.92 -8.10 6.35
C GLU A 33 6.71 -8.49 5.47
N LEU A 34 6.20 -7.56 4.67
CA LEU A 34 5.08 -7.78 3.74
C LEU A 34 5.51 -8.21 2.33
N ASN A 35 6.80 -8.46 2.09
CA ASN A 35 7.36 -8.80 0.77
C ASN A 35 6.98 -7.79 -0.33
N VAL A 36 6.86 -6.50 0.03
CA VAL A 36 6.65 -5.43 -0.94
C VAL A 36 7.96 -5.19 -1.69
N CYS A 37 7.91 -4.96 -2.99
CA CYS A 37 9.06 -4.43 -3.73
C CYS A 37 8.97 -2.91 -3.77
N TRP A 38 10.04 -2.18 -3.48
CA TRP A 38 10.06 -0.72 -3.54
C TRP A 38 11.29 -0.16 -4.25
N LYS A 39 11.15 1.07 -4.74
CA LYS A 39 12.27 1.89 -5.21
C LYS A 39 12.12 3.32 -4.72
N LYS A 40 13.23 3.93 -4.31
CA LYS A 40 13.28 5.36 -3.97
C LYS A 40 13.16 6.19 -5.25
N ILE A 41 12.29 7.20 -5.23
CA ILE A 41 12.16 8.16 -6.34
C ILE A 41 12.39 9.61 -5.90
N GLY A 42 12.48 9.85 -4.59
CA GLY A 42 12.81 11.15 -4.03
C GLY A 42 13.22 11.05 -2.56
N HIS A 43 13.47 12.19 -1.93
CA HIS A 43 13.67 12.22 -0.48
C HIS A 43 12.37 11.81 0.19
N TYR A 44 12.42 10.73 0.98
CA TYR A 44 11.25 10.19 1.68
C TYR A 44 10.06 9.82 0.76
N ASN A 45 10.33 9.58 -0.52
CA ASN A 45 9.33 9.14 -1.50
C ASN A 45 9.76 7.82 -2.15
N MET A 46 8.86 6.84 -2.17
CA MET A 46 9.08 5.53 -2.77
C MET A 46 7.87 5.07 -3.59
N LYS A 47 8.16 4.48 -4.76
CA LYS A 47 7.16 3.68 -5.50
C LYS A 47 7.25 2.24 -5.05
N CYS A 48 6.11 1.66 -4.75
CA CYS A 48 5.98 0.33 -4.19
C CYS A 48 5.09 -0.55 -5.08
N ARG A 49 5.34 -1.85 -5.04
CA ARG A 49 4.57 -2.89 -5.72
C ARG A 49 4.41 -4.07 -4.80
N TRP A 50 3.16 -4.42 -4.53
CA TRP A 50 2.82 -5.55 -3.67
C TRP A 50 2.07 -6.61 -4.47
N LEU A 51 2.47 -7.86 -4.27
CA LEU A 51 1.77 -9.05 -4.72
C LEU A 51 1.44 -9.84 -3.45
N PRO A 52 0.16 -9.93 -3.05
CA PRO A 52 -0.26 -10.78 -1.96
C PRO A 52 0.14 -12.21 -2.29
N SER A 53 0.91 -12.83 -1.40
CA SER A 53 1.20 -14.26 -1.52
C SER A 53 -0.13 -15.01 -1.40
N ILE A 54 -0.57 -15.65 -2.49
CA ILE A 54 -1.72 -16.56 -2.45
C ILE A 54 -1.21 -17.84 -1.78
N PRO A 55 -1.70 -18.23 -0.59
CA PRO A 55 -1.31 -19.48 0.02
C PRO A 55 -1.69 -20.63 -0.92
N GLY A 56 -0.70 -21.37 -1.42
CA GLY A 56 -0.88 -22.51 -2.33
C GLY A 56 -0.50 -22.29 -3.81
N LEU A 57 0.03 -21.12 -4.19
CA LEU A 57 0.50 -20.86 -5.57
C LEU A 57 1.98 -20.43 -5.63
N ASN A 58 2.84 -21.01 -4.78
CA ASN A 58 4.25 -20.64 -4.76
C ASN A 58 5.09 -21.58 -5.65
N GLU A 59 5.99 -20.95 -6.42
CA GLU A 59 7.23 -21.46 -7.04
C GLU A 59 7.32 -21.61 -8.58
N GLY A 60 6.28 -21.30 -9.37
CA GLY A 60 6.31 -21.62 -10.82
C GLY A 60 6.43 -20.49 -11.86
N MET A 61 5.96 -19.27 -11.62
CA MET A 61 5.77 -18.30 -12.72
C MET A 61 6.48 -16.96 -12.50
N LEU A 62 7.80 -17.01 -12.39
CA LEU A 62 8.66 -15.86 -12.67
C LEU A 62 8.93 -15.77 -14.18
N ASN A 63 7.91 -15.48 -14.99
CA ASN A 63 8.10 -14.74 -16.24
C ASN A 63 6.74 -14.45 -16.87
N ASN A 64 6.44 -13.17 -17.10
CA ASN A 64 6.13 -12.69 -18.45
C ASN A 64 5.84 -11.18 -18.39
N ASN A 65 6.80 -10.43 -18.90
CA ASN A 65 6.54 -9.12 -19.48
C ASN A 65 5.62 -9.31 -20.69
N HIS A 66 4.34 -8.97 -20.61
CA HIS A 66 3.62 -8.50 -21.80
C HIS A 66 2.27 -7.84 -21.47
N TYR A 67 2.00 -6.80 -22.27
CA TYR A 67 0.74 -6.10 -22.51
C TYR A 67 0.35 -4.89 -21.64
N PHE A 68 0.82 -3.75 -22.15
CA PHE A 68 0.18 -2.43 -22.13
C PHE A 68 -1.04 -2.42 -23.07
N GLY A 69 -2.16 -1.86 -22.59
CA GLY A 69 -3.21 -1.18 -23.35
C GLY A 69 -4.03 -2.00 -24.36
N ASP A 70 -5.32 -2.21 -24.11
CA ASP A 70 -6.38 -1.33 -24.65
C ASP A 70 -7.76 -1.72 -24.08
N GLU A 71 -8.64 -0.73 -24.09
CA GLU A 71 -10.06 -0.72 -23.76
C GLU A 71 -10.90 -1.66 -24.64
N SER A 72 -11.99 -2.21 -24.09
CA SER A 72 -13.29 -2.51 -24.75
C SER A 72 -13.91 -3.89 -24.46
N THR A 73 -15.08 -3.81 -23.81
CA THR A 73 -16.33 -4.60 -23.96
C THR A 73 -16.34 -6.14 -24.08
N ILE A 74 -16.97 -6.76 -23.07
CA ILE A 74 -17.95 -7.87 -23.10
C ILE A 74 -17.57 -9.13 -23.92
N VAL A 75 -17.10 -10.18 -23.23
CA VAL A 75 -17.49 -11.59 -23.47
C VAL A 75 -17.43 -12.36 -22.14
N GLU A 76 -18.53 -13.01 -21.76
CA GLU A 76 -18.58 -14.04 -20.73
C GLU A 76 -18.01 -15.35 -21.28
N ASN A 77 -16.89 -15.86 -20.74
CA ASN A 77 -16.55 -17.29 -20.79
C ASN A 77 -15.47 -17.66 -19.76
N ASP A 78 -15.63 -18.86 -19.21
CA ASP A 78 -14.90 -19.53 -18.15
C ASP A 78 -13.41 -19.77 -18.48
N GLY A 79 -12.61 -18.74 -18.24
CA GLY A 79 -11.16 -18.81 -18.22
C GLY A 79 -10.68 -17.75 -17.28
N VAL A 80 -10.40 -18.13 -16.03
CA VAL A 80 -9.87 -17.26 -14.97
C VAL A 80 -8.49 -16.75 -15.39
N THR A 81 -8.49 -15.77 -16.28
CA THR A 81 -7.37 -14.88 -16.55
C THR A 81 -7.25 -14.02 -15.30
N LYS A 82 -6.65 -14.59 -14.24
CA LYS A 82 -6.44 -13.89 -12.97
C LYS A 82 -5.71 -12.61 -13.32
N LEU A 83 -6.44 -11.48 -13.32
CA LEU A 83 -5.78 -10.18 -13.25
C LEU A 83 -4.79 -10.30 -12.10
N PRO A 84 -3.51 -10.02 -12.33
CA PRO A 84 -2.53 -10.20 -11.29
C PRO A 84 -2.98 -9.28 -10.16
N ASN A 85 -3.22 -9.85 -8.97
CA ASN A 85 -3.65 -9.17 -7.76
C ASN A 85 -2.52 -8.24 -7.27
N VAL A 86 -2.07 -7.33 -8.12
CA VAL A 86 -0.93 -6.46 -7.91
C VAL A 86 -1.45 -5.11 -7.53
N VAL A 87 -0.89 -4.57 -6.46
CA VAL A 87 -1.14 -3.19 -6.05
C VAL A 87 0.14 -2.40 -6.26
N LYS A 88 0.05 -1.32 -7.03
CA LYS A 88 1.11 -0.30 -7.10
C LYS A 88 0.68 0.90 -6.29
N PHE A 89 1.54 1.37 -5.42
CA PHE A 89 1.25 2.49 -4.52
C PHE A 89 2.51 3.31 -4.29
N GLU A 90 2.33 4.51 -3.77
CA GLU A 90 3.41 5.41 -3.37
C GLU A 90 3.37 5.62 -1.87
N VAL A 91 4.56 5.69 -1.28
CA VAL A 91 4.76 6.05 0.11
C VAL A 91 5.46 7.39 0.14
N GLN A 92 4.92 8.33 0.88
CA GLN A 92 5.49 9.67 1.02
C GLN A 92 5.42 10.14 2.47
N LEU A 93 6.55 10.63 2.98
CA LEU A 93 6.61 11.32 4.26
C LEU A 93 6.59 12.83 4.03
N TYR A 94 5.63 13.53 4.64
CA TYR A 94 5.53 14.98 4.60
C TYR A 94 5.86 15.58 5.97
N LYS A 95 6.55 16.72 5.99
CA LYS A 95 6.67 17.55 7.20
C LYS A 95 5.43 18.44 7.31
N THR A 96 4.76 18.41 8.46
CA THR A 96 3.60 19.27 8.76
C THR A 96 4.04 20.54 9.51
N ARG A 97 3.13 21.51 9.65
CA ARG A 97 3.41 22.79 10.31
C ARG A 97 3.75 22.67 11.80
N GLU A 98 3.34 21.58 12.46
CA GLU A 98 3.48 21.38 13.90
C GLU A 98 4.74 20.56 14.28
N GLU A 99 5.77 20.56 13.44
CA GLU A 99 6.96 19.71 13.59
C GLU A 99 6.62 18.20 13.69
N LYS A 100 5.46 17.80 13.18
CA LYS A 100 5.06 16.40 13.01
C LYS A 100 5.27 15.95 11.58
N TYR A 101 5.38 14.65 11.38
CA TYR A 101 5.44 14.04 10.06
C TYR A 101 4.15 13.29 9.76
N LEU A 102 3.72 13.38 8.51
CA LEU A 102 2.58 12.66 7.97
C LEU A 102 3.09 11.62 6.97
N LEU A 103 2.88 10.35 7.27
CA LEU A 103 3.11 9.24 6.36
C LEU A 103 1.85 8.99 5.54
N ASP A 104 1.93 9.19 4.23
CA ASP A 104 0.85 8.97 3.28
C ASP A 104 1.12 7.73 2.42
N LEU A 105 0.05 6.99 2.12
CA LEU A 105 0.04 5.84 1.22
C LEU A 105 -0.99 6.11 0.12
N GLN A 106 -0.52 6.26 -1.11
CA GLN A 106 -1.37 6.58 -2.24
C GLN A 106 -1.44 5.42 -3.23
N ARG A 107 -2.64 4.88 -3.48
CA ARG A 107 -2.84 3.88 -4.54
C ARG A 107 -2.60 4.50 -5.91
N VAL A 108 -1.74 3.88 -6.71
CA VAL A 108 -1.46 4.26 -8.11
C VAL A 108 -2.20 3.32 -9.08
N GLN A 109 -2.17 2.02 -8.82
CA GLN A 109 -2.84 1.00 -9.65
C GLN A 109 -3.25 -0.21 -8.80
N GLY A 110 -4.25 -0.96 -9.26
CA GLY A 110 -4.71 -2.20 -8.64
C GLY A 110 -6.04 -2.04 -7.92
N PRO A 111 -6.63 -3.16 -7.41
CA PRO A 111 -7.93 -3.16 -6.76
C PRO A 111 -7.96 -2.32 -5.47
N GLN A 112 -9.05 -1.57 -5.25
CA GLN A 112 -9.17 -0.68 -4.09
C GLN A 112 -9.22 -1.44 -2.77
N PHE A 113 -10.01 -2.51 -2.67
CA PHE A 113 -10.11 -3.31 -1.45
C PHE A 113 -8.78 -3.98 -1.11
N LEU A 114 -8.07 -4.50 -2.11
CA LEU A 114 -6.75 -5.08 -1.90
C LEU A 114 -5.72 -4.05 -1.39
N PHE A 115 -5.83 -2.81 -1.85
CA PHE A 115 -5.03 -1.71 -1.30
C PHE A 115 -5.41 -1.39 0.16
N LEU A 116 -6.69 -1.48 0.53
CA LEU A 116 -7.11 -1.32 1.92
C LEU A 116 -6.60 -2.47 2.81
N ASP A 117 -6.60 -3.71 2.30
CA ASP A 117 -6.01 -4.87 3.00
C ASP A 117 -4.50 -4.69 3.20
N LEU A 118 -3.80 -4.20 2.17
CA LEU A 118 -2.40 -3.80 2.27
C LEU A 118 -2.19 -2.74 3.35
N CYS A 119 -3.01 -1.68 3.36
CA CYS A 119 -2.92 -0.64 4.38
C CYS A 119 -3.11 -1.22 5.77
N ALA A 120 -4.11 -2.08 5.99
CA ALA A 120 -4.33 -2.72 7.27
C ALA A 120 -3.14 -3.59 7.70
N ALA A 121 -2.59 -4.41 6.79
CA ALA A 121 -1.42 -5.23 7.04
C ALA A 121 -0.17 -4.38 7.33
N PHE A 122 0.03 -3.31 6.58
CA PHE A 122 1.14 -2.37 6.77
C PHE A 122 1.06 -1.68 8.14
N LEU A 123 -0.12 -1.21 8.52
CA LEU A 123 -0.36 -0.62 9.84
C LEU A 123 -0.08 -1.61 10.97
N ALA A 124 -0.44 -2.88 10.80
CA ALA A 124 -0.17 -3.91 11.81
C ALA A 124 1.32 -4.20 12.01
N GLN A 125 2.16 -3.95 10.99
CA GLN A 125 3.62 -4.12 11.09
C GLN A 125 4.36 -2.89 11.64
N LEU A 126 3.75 -1.70 11.60
CA LEU A 126 4.39 -0.49 12.14
C LEU A 126 4.47 -0.58 13.66
N ARG A 127 5.68 -0.70 14.21
CA ARG A 127 5.93 -0.81 15.66
C ARG A 127 6.11 0.54 16.36
N VAL A 128 6.00 1.66 15.63
CA VAL A 128 6.44 2.99 16.09
C VAL A 128 5.38 4.07 15.83
N LEU A 129 4.15 3.81 16.26
CA LEU A 129 3.16 4.87 16.49
C LEU A 129 2.83 4.97 17.96
#